data_AF-A0A0J6WL88-F1
#
_entry.id   AF-A0A0J6WL88-F1
#
_cell.length_a   1.000
_cell.length_b   1.000
_cell.length_c   1.000
_cell.angle_alpha   90.00
_cell.angle_beta   90.00
_cell.angle_gamma   90.00
#
_symmetry.space_group_name_H-M   'P 1'
#
loop_
_entity.id
_entity.type
_entity.pdbx_description
1 polymer ?
#
loop_
_entity_poly.entity_id
_entity_poly.type
_entity_poly.pdbx_seq_one_letter_code
_entity_poly.pdbx_strand_id
1 'polypeptide(L)'
;MDDIDGPSAEAVFRMKPAVAIEALARQFVSGQRLLADARRVLDTLPADAPVDAVKEVRERVDAVTALWDSQQGPNLAACFRLALEVLDTYGPDGVAVEDPIDAAIWDNKYFVWFSEFGGEPPRPSSGADEGGSVR
;
A
#
# COMPACT_ATOMS: atom_id res chain seq x y z
N MET A 1 -41.35 1.04 -8.92
CA MET A 1 -40.52 -0.15 -9.19
C MET A 1 -39.80 0.13 -10.47
N ASP A 2 -38.50 -0.15 -10.47
CA ASP A 2 -37.48 0.12 -11.49
C ASP A 2 -36.81 1.50 -11.43
N ASP A 3 -36.12 1.75 -10.31
CA ASP A 3 -34.78 2.35 -10.35
C ASP A 3 -33.80 1.17 -10.25
N ILE A 4 -33.19 0.77 -11.37
CA ILE A 4 -32.03 -0.12 -11.37
C ILE A 4 -30.87 0.65 -11.99
N ASP A 5 -29.97 1.05 -11.10
CA ASP A 5 -28.54 1.26 -11.26
C ASP A 5 -28.07 1.61 -12.68
N GLY A 6 -27.73 2.89 -12.85
CA GLY A 6 -26.87 3.32 -13.95
C GLY A 6 -25.58 2.50 -13.98
N PRO A 7 -24.98 2.30 -15.16
CA PRO A 7 -23.84 1.41 -15.33
C PRO A 7 -22.73 1.81 -14.36
N SER A 8 -22.45 0.92 -13.40
CA SER A 8 -21.19 0.92 -12.65
C SER A 8 -20.10 1.17 -13.69
N ALA A 9 -19.36 2.27 -13.56
CA ALA A 9 -18.25 2.59 -14.43
C ALA A 9 -17.47 1.30 -14.71
N GLU A 10 -17.44 0.86 -15.97
CA GLU A 10 -16.81 -0.40 -16.37
C GLU A 10 -15.42 -0.43 -15.71
N ALA A 11 -15.24 -1.37 -14.79
CA ALA A 11 -13.96 -1.55 -14.11
C ALA A 11 -13.00 -2.06 -15.19
N VAL A 12 -12.24 -1.15 -15.78
CA VAL A 12 -11.28 -1.47 -16.84
C VAL A 12 -9.91 -1.54 -16.19
N PHE A 13 -9.28 -2.71 -16.26
CA PHE A 13 -7.89 -2.86 -15.83
C PHE A 13 -6.97 -2.50 -16.99
N ARG A 14 -6.07 -1.53 -16.78
CA ARG A 14 -5.09 -1.10 -17.79
C ARG A 14 -3.73 -0.94 -17.14
N MET A 15 -2.73 -1.60 -17.72
CA MET A 15 -1.36 -1.50 -17.22
C MET A 15 -0.34 -1.54 -18.36
N LYS A 16 0.57 -0.57 -18.36
CA LYS A 16 1.83 -0.61 -19.11
C LYS A 16 2.95 -1.01 -18.15
N PRO A 17 3.42 -2.27 -18.17
CA PRO A 17 4.23 -2.81 -17.08
C PRO A 17 5.58 -2.12 -16.94
N ALA A 18 6.27 -1.79 -18.04
CA ALA A 18 7.56 -1.09 -17.97
C ALA A 18 7.45 0.28 -17.28
N VAL A 19 6.39 1.04 -17.59
CA VAL A 19 6.11 2.35 -16.97
C VAL A 19 5.76 2.18 -15.49
N ALA A 20 4.94 1.17 -15.17
CA ALA A 20 4.56 0.88 -13.79
C ALA A 20 5.78 0.49 -12.93
N ILE A 21 6.63 -0.43 -13.42
CA ILE A 21 7.86 -0.87 -12.74
C ILE A 21 8.80 0.31 -12.50
N GLU A 22 8.99 1.18 -13.50
CA GLU A 22 9.83 2.37 -13.33
C GLU A 22 9.28 3.29 -12.23
N ALA A 23 7.98 3.59 -12.25
CA ALA A 23 7.34 4.43 -11.25
C ALA A 23 7.45 3.82 -9.84
N LEU A 24 7.20 2.53 -9.71
CA LEU A 24 7.31 1.79 -8.45
C LEU A 24 8.75 1.78 -7.92
N ALA A 25 9.75 1.62 -8.80
CA ALA A 25 11.16 1.68 -8.41
C ALA A 25 11.54 3.05 -7.86
N ARG A 26 11.06 4.13 -8.48
CA ARG A 26 11.27 5.50 -7.99
C ARG A 26 10.63 5.71 -6.63
N GLN A 27 9.41 5.21 -6.42
CA GLN A 27 8.71 5.28 -5.13
C GLN A 27 9.46 4.47 -4.06
N PHE A 28 9.87 3.24 -4.37
CA PHE A 28 10.62 2.40 -3.45
C PHE A 28 11.93 3.06 -3.00
N VAL A 29 12.73 3.57 -3.94
CA VAL A 29 13.99 4.27 -3.62
C VAL A 29 13.74 5.52 -2.79
N SER A 30 12.67 6.27 -3.09
CA SER A 30 12.31 7.47 -2.32
C SER A 30 11.93 7.12 -0.88
N GLY A 31 11.17 6.05 -0.68
CA GLY A 31 10.82 5.56 0.65
C GLY A 31 12.01 5.03 1.44
N GLN A 32 12.92 4.29 0.80
CA GLN A 32 14.17 3.85 1.43
C GLN A 32 15.04 5.04 1.87
N ARG A 33 15.09 6.12 1.09
CA ARG A 33 15.77 7.35 1.48
C ARG A 33 15.12 8.00 2.70
N LEU A 34 13.80 8.11 2.71
CA LEU A 34 13.06 8.65 3.86
C LEU A 34 13.38 7.87 5.15
N LEU A 35 13.40 6.54 5.10
CA LEU A 35 13.76 5.71 6.26
C LEU A 35 15.22 5.92 6.69
N ALA A 36 16.15 5.97 5.74
CA ALA A 36 17.56 6.21 6.03
C ALA A 36 17.77 7.58 6.67
N ASP A 37 17.08 8.61 6.20
CA ASP A 37 17.14 9.95 6.75
C ASP A 37 16.52 10.00 8.16
N ALA A 38 15.38 9.34 8.38
CA ALA A 38 14.76 9.23 9.70
C ALA A 38 15.69 8.56 10.73
N ARG A 39 16.35 7.45 10.34
CA ARG A 39 17.34 6.77 11.20
C ARG A 39 18.56 7.65 11.48
N ARG A 40 19.05 8.37 10.47
CA ARG A 40 20.17 9.29 10.64
C ARG A 40 19.86 10.41 11.62
N VAL A 41 18.62 10.93 11.64
CA VAL A 41 18.21 11.95 12.61
C VAL A 41 18.46 11.46 14.05
N LEU A 42 18.07 10.21 14.37
CA LEU A 42 18.34 9.61 15.68
C LEU A 42 19.83 9.51 15.99
N ASP A 43 20.63 9.06 15.02
CA ASP A 43 22.08 8.87 15.20
C ASP A 43 22.84 10.20 15.37
N THR A 44 22.27 11.30 14.88
CA THR A 44 22.88 12.64 14.94
C THR A 44 22.44 13.47 16.15
N LEU A 45 21.62 12.92 17.05
CA LEU A 45 21.20 13.64 18.25
C LEU A 45 22.40 13.96 19.16
N PRO A 46 22.49 15.19 19.71
CA PRO A 46 23.53 15.54 20.67
C PRO A 46 23.50 14.64 21.92
N ALA A 47 24.67 14.35 22.48
CA ALA A 47 24.78 13.52 23.68
C ALA A 47 24.11 14.14 24.92
N ASP A 48 23.98 15.47 24.94
CA ASP A 48 23.31 16.26 25.97
C ASP A 48 21.85 16.60 25.63
N ALA A 49 21.29 15.99 24.57
CA ALA A 49 19.90 16.18 24.21
C ALA A 49 18.97 15.78 25.37
N PRO A 50 17.91 16.56 25.65
CA PRO A 50 16.93 16.21 26.68
C PRO A 50 16.32 14.82 26.43
N VAL A 51 16.21 14.01 27.48
CA VAL A 51 15.70 12.63 27.40
C VAL A 51 14.33 12.58 26.72
N ASP A 52 13.44 13.52 27.04
CA ASP A 52 12.10 13.59 26.45
C ASP A 52 12.15 13.87 24.93
N ALA A 53 13.08 14.72 24.48
CA ALA A 53 13.26 15.00 23.05
C ALA A 53 13.82 13.79 22.30
N VAL A 54 14.78 13.07 22.89
CA VAL A 54 15.32 11.82 22.33
C VAL A 54 14.21 10.77 22.20
N LYS A 55 13.37 10.64 23.22
CA LYS A 55 12.23 9.73 23.23
C LYS A 55 11.21 10.08 22.14
N GLU A 56 10.82 11.35 22.02
CA GLU A 56 9.88 11.81 21.00
C GLU A 56 10.37 11.55 19.58
N VAL A 57 11.66 11.82 19.30
CA VAL A 57 12.26 11.53 18.00
C VAL A 57 12.26 10.03 17.72
N ARG A 58 12.56 9.19 18.72
CA ARG A 58 12.54 7.73 18.57
C ARG A 58 11.15 7.22 18.23
N GLU A 59 10.13 7.65 18.97
CA GLU A 59 8.74 7.27 18.72
C GLU A 59 8.30 7.64 17.30
N ARG A 60 8.71 8.81 16.79
CA ARG A 60 8.43 9.21 15.40
C ARG A 60 9.13 8.33 14.38
N VAL A 61 10.40 8.00 14.57
CA VAL A 61 11.13 7.12 13.65
C VAL A 61 10.57 5.71 13.66
N ASP A 62 10.20 5.20 14.84
CA ASP A 62 9.56 3.90 15.00
C ASP A 62 8.20 3.88 14.29
N ALA A 63 7.40 4.95 14.40
CA ALA A 63 6.11 5.06 13.72
C ALA A 63 6.25 5.07 12.19
N VAL A 64 7.23 5.82 11.65
CA VAL A 64 7.50 5.83 10.19
C VAL A 64 7.99 4.46 9.73
N THR A 65 8.84 3.79 10.50
CA THR A 65 9.34 2.45 10.19
C THR A 65 8.20 1.44 10.20
N ALA A 66 7.34 1.47 11.23
CA ALA A 66 6.19 0.59 11.33
C ALA A 66 5.20 0.79 10.17
N LEU A 67 4.94 2.04 9.76
CA LEU A 67 4.09 2.33 8.60
C LEU A 67 4.69 1.79 7.29
N TRP A 68 6.01 1.92 7.13
CA TRP A 68 6.69 1.35 5.99
C TRP A 68 6.55 -0.17 5.96
N ASP A 69 6.86 -0.83 7.08
CA ASP A 69 6.90 -2.29 7.16
C ASP A 69 5.51 -2.92 7.02
N SER A 70 4.47 -2.30 7.59
CA SER A 70 3.09 -2.85 7.58
C SER A 70 2.26 -2.45 6.37
N GLN A 71 2.62 -1.38 5.65
CA GLN A 71 1.80 -0.86 4.56
C GLN A 71 2.61 -0.53 3.31
N GLN A 72 3.53 0.42 3.37
CA GLN A 72 4.13 0.96 2.14
C GLN A 72 5.02 -0.06 1.41
N GLY A 73 5.85 -0.79 2.14
CA GLY A 73 6.71 -1.84 1.62
C GLY A 73 5.90 -2.98 0.97
N PRO A 74 4.96 -3.61 1.70
CA PRO A 74 4.10 -4.64 1.14
C PRO A 74 3.26 -4.16 -0.06
N ASN A 75 2.73 -2.93 -0.03
CA ASN A 75 2.00 -2.33 -1.15
C ASN A 75 2.87 -2.22 -2.40
N LEU A 76 4.09 -1.70 -2.27
CA LEU A 76 5.01 -1.60 -3.40
C LEU A 76 5.40 -2.98 -3.93
N ALA A 77 5.66 -3.95 -3.06
CA ALA A 77 5.97 -5.32 -3.45
C ALA A 77 4.80 -5.98 -4.21
N ALA A 78 3.57 -5.81 -3.73
CA ALA A 78 2.36 -6.29 -4.39
C ALA A 78 2.16 -5.67 -5.77
N CYS A 79 2.33 -4.35 -5.88
CA CYS A 79 2.27 -3.64 -7.15
C CYS A 79 3.37 -4.10 -8.12
N PHE A 80 4.59 -4.31 -7.64
CA PHE A 80 5.67 -4.86 -8.46
C PHE A 80 5.33 -6.25 -8.98
N ARG A 81 4.83 -7.13 -8.09
CA ARG A 81 4.45 -8.50 -8.45
C ARG A 81 3.37 -8.50 -9.53
N LEU A 82 2.39 -7.60 -9.43
CA LEU A 82 1.34 -7.42 -10.44
C LEU A 82 1.91 -6.92 -11.78
N ALA A 83 2.77 -5.90 -11.75
CA ALA A 83 3.37 -5.35 -12.96
C ALA A 83 4.31 -6.33 -13.66
N LEU A 84 5.05 -7.12 -12.90
CA LEU A 84 5.85 -8.22 -13.43
C LEU A 84 4.97 -9.32 -14.05
N GLU A 85 3.84 -9.66 -13.43
CA GLU A 85 2.92 -10.63 -14.02
C GLU A 85 2.36 -10.16 -15.38
N VAL A 86 1.98 -8.89 -15.47
CA VAL A 86 1.53 -8.30 -16.73
C VAL A 86 2.65 -8.30 -17.76
N LEU A 87 3.89 -7.98 -17.35
CA LEU A 87 5.06 -8.03 -18.24
C LEU A 87 5.30 -9.45 -18.78
N ASP A 88 5.29 -10.45 -17.90
CA ASP A 88 5.57 -11.83 -18.25
C ASP A 88 4.46 -12.44 -19.11
N THR A 89 3.21 -11.99 -18.93
CA THR A 89 2.03 -12.50 -19.64
C THR A 89 1.81 -11.82 -20.99
N TYR A 90 1.90 -10.48 -21.03
CA TYR A 90 1.50 -9.68 -22.20
C TYR A 90 2.68 -8.95 -22.87
N GLY A 91 3.87 -9.02 -22.28
CA GLY A 91 5.04 -8.31 -22.78
C GLY A 91 5.06 -6.82 -22.40
N PRO A 92 6.02 -6.05 -22.95
CA PRO A 92 6.29 -4.68 -22.50
C PRO A 92 5.17 -3.68 -22.81
N ASP A 93 4.35 -3.95 -23.82
CA ASP A 93 3.25 -3.08 -24.23
C ASP A 93 2.05 -3.15 -23.26
N GLY A 94 1.94 -4.25 -22.50
CA GLY A 94 0.95 -4.44 -21.45
C GLY A 94 -0.43 -4.86 -21.96
N VAL A 95 -1.46 -4.56 -21.17
CA VAL A 95 -2.84 -5.02 -21.41
C VAL A 95 -3.88 -3.97 -21.06
N ALA A 96 -4.98 -3.98 -21.80
CA ALA A 96 -6.26 -3.36 -21.43
C ALA A 96 -7.32 -4.46 -21.37
N VAL A 97 -7.87 -4.70 -20.19
CA VAL A 97 -8.93 -5.68 -19.95
C VAL A 97 -10.23 -4.90 -19.75
N GLU A 98 -11.14 -5.05 -20.71
CA GLU A 98 -12.42 -4.32 -20.74
C GLU A 98 -13.56 -5.15 -20.13
N ASP A 99 -13.40 -6.47 -20.04
CA ASP A 99 -14.34 -7.32 -19.32
C ASP A 99 -14.26 -7.03 -17.81
N PRO A 100 -15.37 -6.61 -17.16
CA PRO A 100 -15.35 -6.22 -15.75
C PRO A 100 -15.00 -7.36 -14.78
N ILE A 101 -15.30 -8.62 -15.13
CA ILE A 101 -14.99 -9.77 -14.28
C ILE A 101 -13.48 -10.03 -14.34
N ASP A 102 -12.91 -10.06 -15.54
CA ASP A 102 -11.48 -10.27 -15.73
C ASP A 102 -10.67 -9.09 -15.14
N ALA A 103 -11.14 -7.86 -15.30
CA ALA A 103 -10.52 -6.69 -14.68
C ALA A 103 -10.55 -6.77 -13.14
N ALA A 104 -11.68 -7.16 -12.56
CA ALA A 104 -11.77 -7.37 -11.11
C ALA A 104 -10.84 -8.50 -10.62
N ILE A 105 -10.62 -9.54 -11.42
CA ILE A 105 -9.63 -10.58 -11.09
C ILE A 105 -8.21 -9.97 -11.02
N TRP A 106 -7.85 -9.10 -11.98
CA TRP A 106 -6.56 -8.41 -11.96
C TRP A 106 -6.41 -7.49 -10.74
N ASP A 107 -7.43 -6.72 -10.40
CA ASP A 107 -7.41 -5.87 -9.20
C ASP A 107 -7.32 -6.70 -7.91
N ASN A 108 -8.01 -7.84 -7.84
CA ASN A 108 -8.00 -8.71 -6.67
C ASN A 108 -6.63 -9.36 -6.42
N LYS A 109 -5.82 -9.60 -7.46
CA LYS A 109 -4.44 -10.11 -7.31
C LYS A 109 -3.60 -9.19 -6.45
N TYR A 110 -3.78 -7.87 -6.53
CA TYR A 110 -3.07 -6.92 -5.66
C TYR A 110 -3.31 -7.24 -4.18
N PHE A 111 -4.56 -7.45 -3.77
CA PHE A 111 -4.88 -7.68 -2.35
C PHE A 111 -4.32 -9.01 -1.84
N VAL A 112 -4.30 -10.05 -2.70
CA VAL A 112 -3.64 -11.32 -2.38
C VAL A 112 -2.15 -11.09 -2.11
N TRP A 113 -1.44 -10.45 -3.04
CA TRP A 113 -0.01 -10.19 -2.87
C TRP A 113 0.30 -9.24 -1.72
N PHE A 114 -0.54 -8.23 -1.49
CA PHE A 114 -0.39 -7.30 -0.37
C PHE A 114 -0.41 -8.05 0.96
N SER A 115 -1.39 -8.94 1.14
CA SER A 115 -1.49 -9.78 2.33
C SER A 115 -0.32 -10.75 2.45
N GLU A 116 0.10 -11.38 1.35
CA GLU A 116 1.23 -12.32 1.36
C GLU A 116 2.56 -11.65 1.75
N PHE A 117 2.76 -10.38 1.35
CA PHE A 117 3.96 -9.62 1.71
C PHE A 117 3.87 -8.96 3.09
N GLY A 118 2.89 -9.32 3.91
CA GLY A 118 2.76 -8.85 5.29
C GLY A 118 2.04 -7.51 5.43
N GLY A 119 1.36 -7.05 4.38
CA GLY A 119 0.49 -5.89 4.43
C GLY A 119 -0.70 -6.13 5.34
N GLU A 120 -0.96 -5.20 6.26
CA GLU A 120 -2.18 -5.25 7.09
C GLU A 120 -3.32 -4.51 6.36
N PRO A 121 -4.36 -5.20 5.88
CA PRO A 121 -5.51 -4.52 5.29
C PRO A 121 -6.20 -3.65 6.35
N PRO A 122 -6.90 -2.57 5.96
CA PRO A 122 -7.67 -1.78 6.91
C PRO A 122 -8.63 -2.70 7.65
N ARG A 123 -8.45 -2.87 8.97
CA ARG A 123 -9.42 -3.63 9.76
C ARG A 123 -10.78 -2.95 9.61
N PRO A 124 -11.86 -3.69 9.32
CA PRO A 124 -13.18 -3.11 9.38
C PRO A 124 -13.34 -2.49 10.78
N SER A 125 -13.74 -1.22 10.83
CA SER A 125 -14.06 -0.59 12.10
C SER A 125 -15.03 -1.50 12.83
N SER A 126 -14.62 -2.06 13.96
CA SER A 126 -15.50 -2.80 14.84
C SER A 126 -16.54 -1.81 15.36
N GLY A 127 -17.62 -1.65 14.60
CA GLY A 127 -18.88 -1.14 15.10
C GLY A 127 -19.44 -2.21 16.03
N ALA A 128 -18.90 -2.27 17.24
CA ALA A 128 -19.56 -2.93 18.35
C ALA A 128 -20.74 -2.04 18.76
N ASP A 129 -21.82 -2.17 18.00
CA ASP A 129 -23.17 -1.88 18.44
C ASP A 129 -23.56 -2.98 19.44
N GLU A 130 -23.06 -2.87 20.68
CA GLU A 130 -23.57 -3.65 21.82
C GLU A 130 -24.25 -2.71 22.81
N GLY A 131 -25.50 -2.42 22.49
CA GLY A 131 -26.62 -2.42 23.45
C GLY A 131 -26.34 -1.87 24.84
N GLY A 132 -26.42 -0.54 24.96
CA GLY A 132 -26.68 0.09 26.25
C GLY A 132 -27.95 -0.49 26.88
N SER A 133 -27.77 -1.21 27.98
CA SER A 133 -28.85 -1.70 28.83
C SER A 133 -29.68 -0.52 29.34
N VAL A 134 -30.92 -0.43 28.85
CA VAL A 134 -31.99 0.38 29.45
C VAL A 134 -33.04 -0.57 30.02
N ARG A 135 -32.91 -0.87 31.31
CA ARG A 135 -33.94 -0.79 32.36
C ARG A 135 -33.45 -1.37 33.67
#